data_AF-A0A3E2C3D5-F1
#
_entry.id   AF-A0A3E2C3D5-F1
#
_cell.length_a   1.000
_cell.length_b   1.000
_cell.length_c   1.000
_cell.angle_alpha   90.00
_cell.angle_beta   90.00
_cell.angle_gamma   90.00
#
_symmetry.space_group_name_H-M   'P 1'
#
loop_
_entity.id
_entity.type
_entity.pdbx_description
1 polymer ?
#
loop_
_entity_poly.entity_id
_entity_poly.type
_entity_poly.pdbx_seq_one_letter_code
_entity_poly.pdbx_strand_id
1 'polypeptide(L)'
;KQIGYRQDISTPTGTVNEVVPGLNEKGLAKLKKNPHIVIPEGIEVIGEVAFTGKAKQVGKNHEHIEGEHYIESVTLPQSLKIIEYGAFGWNKIKGTVTIPKSVISIHNGAFVANEIEKVVFEGVIDDKGKEHDSDSKPYYLSGIGSDAFQGNKITEIDVKDNLAKYQLFPSNNPQKGDSVFDNQNPGTFTIEVGDEYKSPIKITKEGVNQSINVVEGFKEDGTPVQIENSSYFKKNKEG
;
A
#
# COMPACT_ATOMS: atom_id res chain seq x y z
N LYS A 1 19.97 -0.82 9.02
CA LYS A 1 20.46 -1.80 7.99
C LYS A 1 19.43 -1.90 6.87
N GLN A 2 19.83 -2.21 5.63
CA GLN A 2 18.90 -2.26 4.50
C GLN A 2 19.01 -3.53 3.67
N ILE A 3 17.95 -3.84 2.91
CA ILE A 3 17.92 -4.88 1.87
C ILE A 3 17.45 -4.29 0.55
N GLY A 4 18.22 -4.54 -0.51
CA GLY A 4 18.11 -3.80 -1.76
C GLY A 4 18.45 -2.31 -1.61
N TYR A 5 18.92 -1.68 -2.68
CA TYR A 5 19.25 -0.25 -2.71
C TYR A 5 19.56 0.23 -4.12
N ARG A 6 19.56 1.55 -4.32
CA ARG A 6 20.19 2.19 -5.48
C ARG A 6 21.65 2.50 -5.21
N GLN A 7 22.49 2.15 -6.16
CA GLN A 7 23.91 2.44 -6.17
C GLN A 7 24.25 3.38 -7.32
N ASP A 8 24.72 4.57 -6.98
CA ASP A 8 25.20 5.53 -7.97
C ASP A 8 26.64 5.17 -8.35
N ILE A 9 26.86 4.86 -9.63
CA ILE A 9 28.16 4.50 -10.18
C ILE A 9 28.64 5.65 -11.05
N SER A 10 29.71 6.31 -10.61
CA SER A 10 30.36 7.35 -11.39
C SER A 10 31.14 6.74 -12.56
N THR A 11 30.80 7.13 -13.77
CA THR A 11 31.49 6.76 -15.01
C THR A 11 32.09 8.01 -15.67
N PRO A 12 33.07 7.87 -16.60
CA PRO A 12 33.62 9.01 -17.32
C PRO A 12 32.59 9.85 -18.09
N THR A 13 31.42 9.28 -18.40
CA THR A 13 30.33 9.94 -19.15
C THR A 13 29.17 10.40 -18.28
N GLY A 14 29.23 10.22 -16.95
CA GLY A 14 28.18 10.63 -16.01
C GLY A 14 27.91 9.59 -14.91
N THR A 15 26.85 9.79 -14.14
CA THR A 15 26.41 8.84 -13.10
C THR A 15 25.39 7.87 -13.67
N VAL A 16 25.62 6.57 -13.47
CA VAL A 16 24.66 5.50 -13.78
C VAL A 16 24.10 4.98 -12.46
N ASN A 17 22.77 4.87 -12.38
CA ASN A 17 22.10 4.33 -11.19
C ASN A 17 21.86 2.84 -11.39
N GLU A 18 22.50 2.01 -10.57
CA GLU A 18 22.30 0.56 -10.56
C GLU A 18 21.39 0.17 -9.40
N VAL A 19 20.42 -0.70 -9.67
CA VAL A 19 19.55 -1.26 -8.65
C VAL A 19 20.17 -2.57 -8.15
N VAL A 20 20.44 -2.64 -6.85
CA VAL A 20 20.79 -3.89 -6.18
C VAL A 20 19.49 -4.51 -5.65
N PRO A 21 19.06 -5.67 -6.18
CA PRO A 21 17.81 -6.31 -5.77
C PRO A 21 17.93 -6.94 -4.38
N GLY A 22 16.78 -7.15 -3.73
CA GLY A 22 16.65 -7.83 -2.45
C GLY A 22 16.85 -9.35 -2.52
N LEU A 23 16.75 -9.94 -3.72
CA LEU A 23 17.07 -11.35 -3.97
C LEU A 23 18.23 -11.49 -4.94
N ASN A 24 19.24 -12.25 -4.55
CA ASN A 24 20.25 -12.78 -5.47
C ASN A 24 19.74 -14.04 -6.20
N GLU A 25 20.55 -14.61 -7.09
CA GLU A 25 20.20 -15.82 -7.86
C GLU A 25 19.73 -16.99 -6.97
N LYS A 26 20.38 -17.20 -5.83
CA LYS A 26 20.00 -18.25 -4.87
C LYS A 26 18.64 -17.95 -4.23
N GLY A 27 18.37 -16.68 -3.92
CA GLY A 27 17.07 -16.21 -3.43
C GLY A 27 15.98 -16.44 -4.46
N LEU A 28 16.21 -16.06 -5.71
CA LEU A 28 15.29 -16.29 -6.83
C LEU A 28 15.02 -17.79 -7.04
N ALA A 29 16.05 -18.64 -6.99
CA ALA A 29 15.88 -20.09 -7.10
C ALA A 29 15.03 -20.69 -5.96
N LYS A 30 15.12 -20.13 -4.75
CA LYS A 30 14.27 -20.52 -3.61
C LYS A 30 12.85 -20.01 -3.78
N LEU A 31 12.66 -18.79 -4.29
CA LEU A 31 11.34 -18.21 -4.54
C LEU A 31 10.49 -19.12 -5.45
N LYS A 32 11.10 -19.76 -6.46
CA LYS A 32 10.42 -20.73 -7.34
C LYS A 32 9.76 -21.89 -6.59
N LYS A 33 10.30 -22.26 -5.42
CA LYS A 33 9.84 -23.39 -4.61
C LYS A 33 8.96 -22.95 -3.45
N ASN A 34 9.20 -21.74 -2.95
CA ASN A 34 8.45 -21.15 -1.86
C ASN A 34 8.27 -19.64 -2.14
N PRO A 35 7.06 -19.21 -2.57
CA PRO A 35 6.79 -17.82 -2.92
C PRO A 35 6.58 -16.94 -1.67
N HIS A 36 6.91 -17.43 -0.48
CA HIS A 36 6.91 -16.66 0.76
C HIS A 36 8.31 -16.09 1.06
N ILE A 37 8.38 -14.79 1.28
CA ILE A 37 9.61 -14.10 1.69
C ILE A 37 9.54 -13.74 3.17
N VAL A 38 10.56 -14.16 3.93
CA VAL A 38 10.80 -13.68 5.29
C VAL A 38 11.95 -12.68 5.23
N ILE A 39 11.67 -11.41 5.52
CA ILE A 39 12.69 -10.38 5.64
C ILE A 39 13.31 -10.51 7.05
N PRO A 40 14.65 -10.65 7.18
CA PRO A 40 15.29 -10.88 8.46
C PRO A 40 15.11 -9.73 9.46
N GLU A 41 15.04 -10.07 10.75
CA GLU A 41 15.10 -9.09 11.84
C GLU A 41 16.40 -8.26 11.80
N GLY A 42 16.28 -7.00 12.20
CA GLY A 42 17.34 -6.01 12.15
C GLY A 42 17.46 -5.26 10.81
N ILE A 43 16.69 -5.65 9.78
CA ILE A 43 16.50 -4.82 8.58
C ILE A 43 15.54 -3.67 8.92
N GLU A 44 15.99 -2.45 8.67
CA GLU A 44 15.26 -1.21 8.95
C GLU A 44 14.73 -0.56 7.66
N VAL A 45 15.35 -0.82 6.51
CA VAL A 45 14.96 -0.24 5.22
C VAL A 45 14.85 -1.35 4.17
N ILE A 46 13.75 -1.37 3.44
CA ILE A 46 13.61 -2.13 2.20
C ILE A 46 13.74 -1.15 1.06
N GLY A 47 14.83 -1.25 0.32
CA GLY A 47 15.24 -0.26 -0.67
C GLY A 47 14.36 -0.26 -1.92
N GLU A 48 14.53 0.79 -2.70
CA GLU A 48 13.79 1.00 -3.92
C GLU A 48 13.84 -0.22 -4.84
N VAL A 49 12.65 -0.64 -5.28
CA VAL A 49 12.39 -1.78 -6.14
C VAL A 49 13.05 -3.10 -5.73
N ALA A 50 13.41 -3.26 -4.45
CA ALA A 50 14.18 -4.41 -3.96
C ALA A 50 13.54 -5.76 -4.30
N PHE A 51 12.21 -5.87 -4.24
CA PHE A 51 11.46 -7.09 -4.49
C PHE A 51 10.39 -6.90 -5.58
N THR A 52 10.55 -5.92 -6.46
CA THR A 52 9.57 -5.64 -7.52
C THR A 52 9.44 -6.81 -8.48
N GLY A 53 8.21 -7.24 -8.74
CA GLY A 53 7.90 -8.25 -9.74
C GLY A 53 7.90 -7.66 -11.16
N LYS A 54 7.75 -8.54 -12.16
CA LYS A 54 7.70 -8.14 -13.57
C LYS A 54 6.27 -8.01 -14.06
N ALA A 55 5.95 -6.92 -14.73
CA ALA A 55 4.63 -6.71 -15.34
C ALA A 55 4.76 -6.28 -16.81
N LYS A 56 3.77 -6.64 -17.63
CA LYS A 56 3.69 -6.19 -19.03
C LYS A 56 3.33 -4.70 -19.16
N GLN A 57 2.66 -4.16 -18.15
CA GLN A 57 2.22 -2.77 -18.11
C GLN A 57 2.36 -2.21 -16.69
N VAL A 58 2.73 -0.93 -16.61
CA VAL A 58 2.84 -0.15 -15.38
C VAL A 58 1.47 0.38 -14.95
N GLY A 59 1.22 0.48 -13.65
CA GLY A 59 -0.02 0.99 -13.05
C GLY A 59 -1.00 -0.10 -12.59
N LYS A 60 -2.24 0.29 -12.26
CA LYS A 60 -3.25 -0.61 -11.66
C LYS A 60 -3.72 -1.76 -12.55
N ASN A 61 -3.75 -1.55 -13.87
CA ASN A 61 -4.14 -2.55 -14.89
C ASN A 61 -2.97 -3.47 -15.26
N HIS A 62 -2.19 -3.88 -14.26
CA HIS A 62 -1.02 -4.70 -14.49
C HIS A 62 -1.40 -6.12 -14.92
N GLU A 63 -0.62 -6.67 -15.85
CA GLU A 63 -0.65 -8.08 -16.18
C GLU A 63 0.70 -8.69 -15.83
N HIS A 64 0.68 -9.73 -14.99
CA HIS A 64 1.86 -10.54 -14.74
C HIS A 64 2.33 -11.23 -16.03
N ILE A 65 3.64 -11.27 -16.22
CA ILE A 65 4.27 -12.03 -17.29
C ILE A 65 4.18 -13.52 -16.97
N GLU A 66 3.72 -14.30 -17.96
CA GLU A 66 3.65 -15.76 -17.87
C GLU A 66 5.05 -16.38 -17.76
N GLY A 67 5.21 -17.41 -16.93
CA GLY A 67 6.48 -18.10 -16.72
C GLY A 67 7.44 -17.43 -15.72
N GLU A 68 7.14 -16.22 -15.25
CA GLU A 68 7.88 -15.56 -14.16
C GLU A 68 7.41 -16.04 -12.78
N HIS A 69 8.26 -15.83 -11.77
CA HIS A 69 7.98 -16.19 -10.38
C HIS A 69 7.77 -14.93 -9.54
N TYR A 70 6.70 -14.92 -8.75
CA TYR A 70 6.27 -13.77 -7.96
C TYR A 70 6.26 -14.11 -6.47
N ILE A 71 6.37 -13.08 -5.65
CA ILE A 71 6.14 -13.20 -4.21
C ILE A 71 4.62 -13.29 -3.98
N GLU A 72 4.19 -14.29 -3.22
CA GLU A 72 2.78 -14.50 -2.86
C GLU A 72 2.48 -14.11 -1.40
N SER A 73 3.50 -14.01 -0.55
CA SER A 73 3.35 -13.53 0.82
C SER A 73 4.68 -13.04 1.38
N VAL A 74 4.62 -12.14 2.36
CA VAL A 74 5.80 -11.56 3.00
C VAL A 74 5.63 -11.47 4.50
N THR A 75 6.69 -11.78 5.25
CA THR A 75 6.84 -11.46 6.67
C THR A 75 7.83 -10.31 6.81
N LEU A 76 7.34 -9.17 7.29
CA LEU A 76 8.13 -7.98 7.56
C LEU A 76 8.66 -8.01 9.01
N PRO A 77 9.91 -7.55 9.27
CA PRO A 77 10.51 -7.62 10.58
C PRO A 77 10.03 -6.46 11.47
N GLN A 78 10.05 -6.67 12.78
CA GLN A 78 9.64 -5.65 13.76
C GLN A 78 10.62 -4.47 13.88
N SER A 79 11.80 -4.58 13.26
CA SER A 79 12.76 -3.47 13.12
C SER A 79 12.49 -2.56 11.91
N LEU A 80 11.55 -2.90 11.03
CA LEU A 80 11.35 -2.20 9.76
C LEU A 80 10.85 -0.78 9.98
N LYS A 81 11.52 0.21 9.38
CA LYS A 81 11.15 1.63 9.47
C LYS A 81 10.65 2.18 8.14
N ILE A 82 11.30 1.83 7.04
CA ILE A 82 11.06 2.44 5.73
C ILE A 82 10.86 1.35 4.67
N ILE A 83 9.80 1.50 3.88
CA ILE A 83 9.53 0.71 2.67
C ILE A 83 9.58 1.66 1.48
N GLU A 84 10.62 1.57 0.67
CA GLU A 84 10.86 2.52 -0.41
C GLU A 84 9.99 2.27 -1.66
N TYR A 85 10.18 3.14 -2.64
CA TYR A 85 9.41 3.20 -3.88
C TYR A 85 9.37 1.83 -4.57
N GLY A 86 8.15 1.37 -4.87
CA GLY A 86 7.93 0.12 -5.62
C GLY A 86 8.49 -1.14 -4.96
N ALA A 87 8.93 -1.11 -3.70
CA ALA A 87 9.70 -2.18 -3.05
C ALA A 87 9.11 -3.59 -3.26
N PHE A 88 7.80 -3.74 -3.20
CA PHE A 88 7.05 -4.98 -3.43
C PHE A 88 6.05 -4.89 -4.58
N GLY A 89 6.14 -3.86 -5.43
CA GLY A 89 5.21 -3.63 -6.54
C GLY A 89 5.18 -4.78 -7.55
N TRP A 90 4.05 -4.97 -8.23
CA TRP A 90 3.86 -5.94 -9.32
C TRP A 90 4.13 -7.41 -8.95
N ASN A 91 3.79 -7.80 -7.73
CA ASN A 91 3.84 -9.18 -7.25
C ASN A 91 2.42 -9.79 -7.14
N LYS A 92 2.30 -10.93 -6.46
CA LYS A 92 1.05 -11.63 -6.17
C LYS A 92 0.81 -11.75 -4.66
N ILE A 93 1.32 -10.80 -3.88
CA ILE A 93 1.20 -10.82 -2.42
C ILE A 93 -0.29 -10.82 -2.08
N LYS A 94 -0.77 -11.84 -1.37
CA LYS A 94 -2.19 -12.03 -1.07
C LYS A 94 -2.48 -12.18 0.41
N GLY A 95 -3.75 -12.10 0.77
CA GLY A 95 -4.20 -12.21 2.15
C GLY A 95 -3.85 -10.97 2.98
N THR A 96 -3.39 -11.16 4.22
CA THR A 96 -3.07 -10.06 5.15
C THR A 96 -1.61 -9.65 5.06
N VAL A 97 -1.37 -8.35 4.86
CA VAL A 97 -0.06 -7.73 5.08
C VAL A 97 -0.11 -6.92 6.38
N THR A 98 0.76 -7.30 7.32
CA THR A 98 0.93 -6.57 8.58
C THR A 98 2.10 -5.61 8.45
N ILE A 99 1.83 -4.31 8.60
CA ILE A 99 2.80 -3.23 8.63
C ILE A 99 3.29 -3.07 10.08
N PRO A 100 4.57 -3.36 10.38
CA PRO A 100 5.10 -3.33 11.74
C PRO A 100 4.98 -1.96 12.41
N LYS A 101 4.91 -1.94 13.74
CA LYS A 101 4.70 -0.72 14.54
C LYS A 101 5.78 0.34 14.32
N SER A 102 7.01 -0.08 14.01
CA SER A 102 8.15 0.79 13.78
C SER A 102 8.16 1.47 12.41
N VAL A 103 7.28 1.06 11.48
CA VAL A 103 7.23 1.66 10.16
C VAL A 103 6.76 3.10 10.28
N ILE A 104 7.54 4.00 9.71
CA ILE A 104 7.29 5.44 9.69
C ILE A 104 7.07 5.98 8.27
N SER A 105 7.38 5.17 7.25
CA SER A 105 7.23 5.57 5.87
C SER A 105 7.01 4.37 4.94
N ILE A 106 6.02 4.51 4.05
CA ILE A 106 5.73 3.61 2.94
C ILE A 106 5.66 4.49 1.68
N HIS A 107 6.64 4.38 0.80
CA HIS A 107 6.75 5.26 -0.36
C HIS A 107 5.76 4.89 -1.47
N ASN A 108 5.71 5.75 -2.49
CA ASN A 108 4.80 5.62 -3.62
C ASN A 108 4.92 4.22 -4.25
N GLY A 109 3.78 3.61 -4.51
CA GLY A 109 3.67 2.31 -5.14
C GLY A 109 4.35 1.13 -4.43
N ALA A 110 4.74 1.26 -3.15
CA ALA A 110 5.49 0.22 -2.43
C ALA A 110 4.86 -1.19 -2.54
N PHE A 111 3.53 -1.29 -2.50
CA PHE A 111 2.76 -2.52 -2.68
C PHE A 111 1.77 -2.42 -3.85
N VAL A 112 2.04 -1.56 -4.84
CA VAL A 112 1.17 -1.42 -6.01
C VAL A 112 1.02 -2.76 -6.73
N ALA A 113 -0.16 -3.03 -7.31
CA ALA A 113 -0.36 -4.14 -8.22
C ALA A 113 0.01 -5.50 -7.60
N ASN A 114 -0.73 -5.85 -6.56
CA ASN A 114 -0.62 -7.11 -5.83
C ASN A 114 -2.03 -7.72 -5.65
N GLU A 115 -2.19 -8.70 -4.76
CA GLU A 115 -3.48 -9.34 -4.47
C GLU A 115 -3.86 -9.23 -2.98
N ILE A 116 -3.34 -8.21 -2.27
CA ILE A 116 -3.51 -8.05 -0.83
C ILE A 116 -5.00 -7.86 -0.53
N GLU A 117 -5.53 -8.59 0.44
CA GLU A 117 -6.95 -8.57 0.83
C GLU A 117 -7.18 -7.74 2.11
N LYS A 118 -6.16 -7.68 2.97
CA LYS A 118 -6.21 -6.97 4.24
C LYS A 118 -4.89 -6.30 4.57
N VAL A 119 -4.95 -5.06 5.07
CA VAL A 119 -3.78 -4.36 5.60
C VAL A 119 -4.00 -4.13 7.09
N VAL A 120 -3.03 -4.55 7.91
CA VAL A 120 -3.03 -4.29 9.36
C VAL A 120 -1.87 -3.36 9.67
N PHE A 121 -2.16 -2.19 10.23
CA PHE A 121 -1.13 -1.29 10.75
C PHE A 121 -0.94 -1.55 12.24
N GLU A 122 0.26 -1.97 12.66
CA GLU A 122 0.58 -2.15 14.08
C GLU A 122 0.98 -0.86 14.80
N GLY A 123 1.15 0.22 14.04
CA GLY A 123 1.47 1.57 14.51
C GLY A 123 0.65 2.64 13.78
N VAL A 124 0.90 3.90 14.15
CA VAL A 124 0.34 5.07 13.46
C VAL A 124 1.49 5.75 12.73
N ILE A 125 1.34 5.97 11.42
CA ILE A 125 2.33 6.68 10.60
C ILE A 125 1.93 8.16 10.60
N ASP A 126 2.27 8.89 11.67
CA ASP A 126 1.71 10.20 12.01
C ASP A 126 2.65 11.39 11.81
N ASP A 127 3.42 11.41 10.71
CA ASP A 127 4.41 12.44 10.28
C ASP A 127 5.56 12.76 11.25
N LYS A 128 5.57 12.17 12.45
CA LYS A 128 6.56 12.39 13.51
C LYS A 128 7.66 11.34 13.54
N GLY A 129 7.54 10.29 12.74
CA GLY A 129 8.49 9.18 12.73
C GLY A 129 9.89 9.63 12.35
N LYS A 130 10.91 9.07 13.02
CA LYS A 130 12.32 9.38 12.78
C LYS A 130 13.07 8.16 12.27
N GLU A 131 13.95 8.36 11.30
CA GLU A 131 14.75 7.28 10.75
C GLU A 131 15.76 6.76 11.79
N HIS A 132 16.38 7.68 12.53
CA HIS A 132 17.22 7.39 13.68
C HIS A 132 16.74 8.12 14.94
N ASP A 133 16.86 7.47 16.10
CA ASP A 133 16.44 8.06 17.39
C ASP A 133 17.17 9.38 17.69
N SER A 134 18.39 9.55 17.17
CA SER A 134 19.20 10.75 17.29
C SER A 134 18.74 11.92 16.42
N ASP A 135 17.82 11.71 15.49
CA ASP A 135 17.42 12.75 14.54
C ASP A 135 16.67 13.88 15.25
N SER A 136 17.01 15.12 14.90
CA SER A 136 16.39 16.32 15.48
C SER A 136 15.02 16.63 14.86
N LYS A 137 14.71 16.04 13.70
CA LYS A 137 13.47 16.26 12.95
C LYS A 137 12.88 14.91 12.50
N PRO A 138 11.56 14.85 12.25
CA PRO A 138 10.97 13.69 11.59
C PRO A 138 11.61 13.43 10.22
N TYR A 139 11.51 12.17 9.78
CA TYR A 139 11.90 11.76 8.44
C TYR A 139 11.10 12.56 7.42
N TYR A 140 11.80 13.17 6.47
CA TYR A 140 11.22 14.15 5.54
C TYR A 140 10.14 13.59 4.60
N LEU A 141 10.07 12.27 4.44
CA LEU A 141 9.02 11.56 3.71
C LEU A 141 8.19 10.65 4.63
N SER A 142 8.09 10.96 5.93
CA SER A 142 7.22 10.19 6.83
C SER A 142 5.77 10.27 6.36
N GLY A 143 5.14 9.11 6.18
CA GLY A 143 3.79 9.01 5.63
C GLY A 143 3.61 7.81 4.71
N ILE A 144 2.45 7.76 4.07
CA ILE A 144 2.08 6.73 3.11
C ILE A 144 1.87 7.39 1.76
N GLY A 145 2.76 7.09 0.84
CA GLY A 145 2.83 7.66 -0.50
C GLY A 145 1.65 7.31 -1.39
N SER A 146 1.54 8.04 -2.51
CA SER A 146 0.51 7.80 -3.51
C SER A 146 0.62 6.39 -4.09
N ASP A 147 -0.52 5.76 -4.38
CA ASP A 147 -0.61 4.41 -4.97
C ASP A 147 0.07 3.30 -4.16
N ALA A 148 0.49 3.56 -2.92
CA ALA A 148 1.24 2.60 -2.12
C ALA A 148 0.57 1.22 -2.06
N PHE A 149 -0.76 1.18 -2.08
CA PHE A 149 -1.55 -0.05 -2.11
C PHE A 149 -2.55 -0.12 -3.29
N GLN A 150 -2.37 0.68 -4.35
CA GLN A 150 -3.27 0.64 -5.51
C GLN A 150 -3.16 -0.69 -6.27
N GLY A 151 -4.25 -1.15 -6.90
CA GLY A 151 -4.26 -2.38 -7.70
C GLY A 151 -4.15 -3.68 -6.88
N ASN A 152 -4.63 -3.67 -5.63
CA ASN A 152 -4.77 -4.84 -4.75
C ASN A 152 -6.21 -5.40 -4.71
N LYS A 153 -6.54 -6.26 -3.75
CA LYS A 153 -7.89 -6.78 -3.46
C LYS A 153 -8.37 -6.42 -2.04
N ILE A 154 -7.84 -5.32 -1.48
CA ILE A 154 -8.07 -4.88 -0.11
C ILE A 154 -9.55 -4.66 0.08
N THR A 155 -10.14 -5.35 1.06
CA THR A 155 -11.51 -5.15 1.55
C THR A 155 -11.55 -4.81 3.03
N GLU A 156 -10.43 -4.96 3.74
CA GLU A 156 -10.32 -4.64 5.16
C GLU A 156 -9.02 -3.89 5.48
N ILE A 157 -9.12 -2.84 6.29
CA ILE A 157 -7.98 -2.09 6.83
C ILE A 157 -8.14 -2.01 8.34
N ASP A 158 -7.18 -2.55 9.07
CA ASP A 158 -7.13 -2.46 10.53
C ASP A 158 -6.08 -1.43 10.94
N VAL A 159 -6.51 -0.43 11.71
CA VAL A 159 -5.66 0.66 12.20
C VAL A 159 -5.63 0.68 13.72
N LYS A 160 -4.56 1.23 14.32
CA LYS A 160 -4.46 1.41 15.78
C LYS A 160 -5.18 2.65 16.28
N ASP A 161 -5.49 3.60 15.40
CA ASP A 161 -6.16 4.83 15.77
C ASP A 161 -7.00 5.40 14.61
N ASN A 162 -7.64 6.55 14.82
CA ASN A 162 -8.39 7.24 13.79
C ASN A 162 -7.53 7.41 12.52
N LEU A 163 -8.07 7.00 11.36
CA LEU A 163 -7.39 7.08 10.07
C LEU A 163 -6.90 8.51 9.74
N ALA A 164 -7.57 9.54 10.24
CA ALA A 164 -7.16 10.95 10.09
C ALA A 164 -5.79 11.28 10.73
N LYS A 165 -5.24 10.39 11.58
CA LYS A 165 -3.87 10.53 12.12
C LYS A 165 -2.79 9.92 11.23
N TYR A 166 -3.19 9.11 10.24
CA TYR A 166 -2.24 8.54 9.30
C TYR A 166 -1.95 9.58 8.22
N GLN A 167 -0.67 9.86 8.02
CA GLN A 167 -0.22 10.83 7.04
C GLN A 167 -0.28 10.23 5.64
N LEU A 168 -1.47 10.26 5.04
CA LEU A 168 -1.71 9.77 3.68
C LEU A 168 -1.39 10.87 2.65
N PHE A 169 -0.62 10.54 1.62
CA PHE A 169 -0.25 11.44 0.52
C PHE A 169 -0.86 10.99 -0.82
N PRO A 170 -2.20 11.09 -1.00
CA PRO A 170 -2.79 10.89 -2.32
C PRO A 170 -2.30 11.95 -3.32
N SER A 171 -2.35 11.66 -4.61
CA SER A 171 -2.04 12.66 -5.64
C SER A 171 -3.01 13.84 -5.58
N ASN A 172 -2.45 15.05 -5.65
CA ASN A 172 -3.23 16.28 -5.74
C ASN A 172 -3.86 16.49 -7.13
N ASN A 173 -3.62 15.60 -8.09
CA ASN A 173 -4.21 15.68 -9.42
C ASN A 173 -5.54 14.90 -9.46
N PRO A 174 -6.70 15.58 -9.47
CA PRO A 174 -8.01 14.92 -9.47
C PRO A 174 -8.29 14.10 -10.74
N GLN A 175 -7.48 14.24 -11.79
CA GLN A 175 -7.61 13.47 -13.03
C GLN A 175 -6.83 12.15 -13.00
N LYS A 176 -5.88 11.97 -12.07
CA LYS A 176 -5.03 10.77 -12.03
C LYS A 176 -5.60 9.63 -11.20
N GLY A 177 -6.40 9.94 -10.16
CA GLY A 177 -7.01 8.91 -9.31
C GLY A 177 -6.00 8.15 -8.45
N ASP A 178 -4.86 8.75 -8.13
CA ASP A 178 -3.76 8.09 -7.42
C ASP A 178 -3.92 8.20 -5.89
N SER A 179 -4.96 7.56 -5.35
CA SER A 179 -5.14 7.42 -3.89
C SER A 179 -4.19 6.36 -3.32
N VAL A 180 -3.89 6.43 -2.02
CA VAL A 180 -3.12 5.38 -1.31
C VAL A 180 -3.75 4.00 -1.53
N PHE A 181 -5.09 3.94 -1.45
CA PHE A 181 -5.92 2.78 -1.71
C PHE A 181 -6.88 3.13 -2.85
N ASP A 182 -6.59 2.71 -4.09
CA ASP A 182 -7.46 2.96 -5.27
C ASP A 182 -7.91 1.65 -5.96
N ASN A 183 -7.70 0.50 -5.32
CA ASN A 183 -8.14 -0.79 -5.84
C ASN A 183 -9.65 -1.07 -5.66
N GLN A 184 -10.40 0.01 -5.48
CA GLN A 184 -11.69 0.08 -4.81
C GLN A 184 -12.66 0.99 -5.55
N ASN A 185 -12.26 1.58 -6.68
CA ASN A 185 -13.19 2.22 -7.58
C ASN A 185 -14.14 1.13 -8.11
N PRO A 186 -15.39 1.03 -7.61
CA PRO A 186 -16.31 -0.03 -8.00
C PRO A 186 -16.75 0.13 -9.46
N GLY A 187 -16.30 1.20 -10.14
CA GLY A 187 -16.80 1.62 -11.42
C GLY A 187 -18.22 2.17 -11.28
N THR A 188 -18.90 2.27 -12.43
CA THR A 188 -20.33 2.53 -12.44
C THR A 188 -21.06 1.22 -12.13
N PHE A 189 -21.91 1.24 -11.12
CA PHE A 189 -22.85 0.17 -10.82
C PHE A 189 -24.28 0.72 -10.80
N THR A 190 -25.25 -0.14 -11.07
CA THR A 190 -26.68 0.20 -10.99
C THR A 190 -27.21 -0.31 -9.65
N ILE A 191 -27.95 0.54 -8.93
CA ILE A 191 -28.70 0.16 -7.72
C ILE A 191 -30.18 0.33 -8.04
N GLU A 192 -30.98 -0.70 -7.75
CA GLU A 192 -32.43 -0.65 -7.89
C GLU A 192 -33.10 -0.27 -6.57
N VAL A 193 -34.36 0.17 -6.64
CA VAL A 193 -35.13 0.52 -5.44
C VAL A 193 -35.30 -0.72 -4.57
N GLY A 194 -34.71 -0.68 -3.37
CA GLY A 194 -34.74 -1.77 -2.39
C GLY A 194 -33.39 -2.45 -2.18
N ASP A 195 -32.41 -2.18 -3.04
CA ASP A 195 -31.04 -2.68 -2.89
C ASP A 195 -30.29 -1.96 -1.76
N GLU A 196 -29.29 -2.65 -1.21
CA GLU A 196 -28.41 -2.13 -0.17
C GLU A 196 -27.01 -1.85 -0.74
N TYR A 197 -26.49 -0.66 -0.48
CA TYR A 197 -25.08 -0.34 -0.72
C TYR A 197 -24.27 -0.58 0.55
N LYS A 198 -23.17 -1.33 0.45
CA LYS A 198 -22.18 -1.49 1.51
C LYS A 198 -20.84 -0.95 1.02
N SER A 199 -20.17 -0.19 1.88
CA SER A 199 -18.82 0.29 1.60
C SER A 199 -17.92 -0.89 1.23
N PRO A 200 -17.17 -0.80 0.12
CA PRO A 200 -16.29 -1.87 -0.32
C PRO A 200 -15.03 -2.02 0.56
N ILE A 201 -14.70 -1.05 1.43
CA ILE A 201 -13.68 -1.21 2.49
C ILE A 201 -14.34 -1.16 3.85
N LYS A 202 -14.06 -2.18 4.66
CA LYS A 202 -14.25 -2.11 6.10
C LYS A 202 -12.97 -1.58 6.76
N ILE A 203 -13.03 -0.40 7.35
CA ILE A 203 -11.93 0.14 8.16
C ILE A 203 -12.27 -0.08 9.64
N THR A 204 -11.46 -0.83 10.37
CA THR A 204 -11.66 -1.10 11.80
C THR A 204 -10.53 -0.53 12.65
N LYS A 205 -10.84 -0.19 13.90
CA LYS A 205 -9.83 0.18 14.90
C LYS A 205 -9.53 -1.02 15.78
N GLU A 206 -8.27 -1.44 15.87
CA GLU A 206 -7.91 -2.60 16.68
C GLU A 206 -8.33 -2.44 18.15
N GLY A 207 -8.86 -3.52 18.73
CA GLY A 207 -9.40 -3.54 20.09
C GLY A 207 -10.79 -2.91 20.23
N VAL A 208 -11.35 -2.36 19.14
CA VAL A 208 -12.71 -1.83 19.08
C VAL A 208 -13.38 -2.39 17.82
N ASN A 209 -14.39 -3.27 17.97
CA ASN A 209 -15.20 -3.74 16.84
C ASN A 209 -16.15 -2.64 16.31
N GLN A 210 -15.61 -1.45 16.06
CA GLN A 210 -16.31 -0.30 15.52
C GLN A 210 -15.65 0.08 14.19
N SER A 211 -16.46 0.08 13.14
CA SER A 211 -16.05 0.62 11.84
C SER A 211 -15.77 2.12 11.97
N ILE A 212 -14.69 2.59 11.37
CA ILE A 212 -14.40 4.02 11.24
C ILE A 212 -15.25 4.55 10.09
N ASN A 213 -16.08 5.57 10.36
CA ASN A 213 -16.85 6.22 9.31
C ASN A 213 -15.89 6.90 8.34
N VAL A 214 -15.93 6.48 7.09
CA VAL A 214 -15.28 7.15 5.96
C VAL A 214 -16.34 7.99 5.27
N VAL A 215 -16.00 9.21 4.86
CA VAL A 215 -16.89 10.02 4.04
C VAL A 215 -16.85 9.47 2.62
N GLU A 216 -17.95 8.86 2.19
CA GLU A 216 -18.12 8.35 0.83
C GLU A 216 -18.99 9.30 0.03
N GLY A 217 -18.80 9.33 -1.29
CA GLY A 217 -19.62 10.15 -2.17
C GLY A 217 -19.64 9.61 -3.59
N PHE A 218 -20.70 9.98 -4.30
CA PHE A 218 -20.91 9.66 -5.71
C PHE A 218 -21.49 10.87 -6.42
N LYS A 219 -21.74 10.77 -7.73
CA LYS A 219 -22.38 11.83 -8.50
C LYS A 219 -23.87 11.54 -8.65
N GLU A 220 -24.71 12.41 -8.11
CA GLU A 220 -26.16 12.45 -8.38
C GLU A 220 -26.42 13.42 -9.51
N ASP A 221 -26.88 12.92 -10.66
CA ASP A 221 -27.14 13.72 -11.86
C ASP A 221 -25.93 14.61 -12.27
N GLY A 222 -24.72 14.07 -12.07
CA GLY A 222 -23.45 14.76 -12.35
C GLY A 222 -22.92 15.64 -11.21
N THR A 223 -23.69 15.85 -10.14
CA THR A 223 -23.31 16.64 -8.97
C THR A 223 -22.69 15.75 -7.88
N PRO A 224 -21.46 16.02 -7.40
CA PRO A 224 -20.90 15.27 -6.27
C PRO A 224 -21.74 15.44 -4.99
N VAL A 225 -22.18 14.33 -4.40
CA VAL A 225 -22.98 14.26 -3.18
C VAL A 225 -22.36 13.22 -2.25
N GLN A 226 -22.28 13.53 -0.96
CA GLN A 226 -21.87 12.56 0.05
C GLN A 226 -23.01 11.57 0.30
N ILE A 227 -22.73 10.29 0.53
CA ILE A 227 -23.75 9.25 0.67
C ILE A 227 -24.77 9.56 1.78
N GLU A 228 -24.33 10.17 2.88
CA GLU A 228 -25.19 10.59 3.99
C GLU A 228 -26.18 11.71 3.63
N ASN A 229 -25.88 12.48 2.59
CA ASN A 229 -26.69 13.60 2.11
C ASN A 229 -27.48 13.25 0.84
N SER A 230 -27.39 11.99 0.40
CA SER A 230 -28.09 11.51 -0.79
C SER A 230 -29.60 11.54 -0.63
N SER A 231 -30.29 11.94 -1.70
CA SER A 231 -31.74 11.80 -1.78
C SER A 231 -32.21 10.37 -2.13
N TYR A 232 -31.30 9.52 -2.62
CA TYR A 232 -31.57 8.15 -3.07
C TYR A 232 -31.35 7.10 -1.97
N PHE A 233 -30.45 7.35 -1.01
CA PHE A 233 -30.14 6.40 0.06
C PHE A 233 -30.75 6.80 1.41
N LYS A 234 -31.05 5.78 2.23
CA LYS A 234 -31.38 5.95 3.65
C LYS A 234 -30.45 5.06 4.46
N LYS A 235 -29.75 5.65 5.43
CA LYS A 235 -28.86 4.92 6.34
C LYS A 235 -29.67 3.88 7.14
N ASN A 236 -29.21 2.63 7.15
CA ASN A 236 -29.85 1.57 7.91
C ASN A 236 -29.24 1.48 9.33
N LYS A 237 -29.59 0.45 10.10
CA LYS A 237 -29.08 0.29 11.48
C LYS A 237 -27.60 -0.14 11.53
N GLU A 238 -27.09 -0.72 10.45
CA GLU A 238 -25.75 -1.32 10.36
C GLU A 238 -24.69 -0.31 9.92
N GLY A 239 -25.09 0.80 9.29
CA GLY A 239 -24.18 1.83 8.83
C GLY A 239 -24.59 2.41 7.51
#